data_AF-A0A2G9QEA6-F1
#
_entry.id   AF-A0A2G9QEA6-F1
#
_cell.length_a   1.000
_cell.length_b   1.000
_cell.length_c   1.000
_cell.angle_alpha   90.00
_cell.angle_beta   90.00
_cell.angle_gamma   90.00
#
_symmetry.space_group_name_H-M   'P 1'
#
loop_
_entity.id
_entity.type
_entity.pdbx_description
1 polymer ?
#
loop_
_entity_poly.entity_id
_entity_poly.type
_entity_poly.pdbx_seq_one_letter_code
_entity_poly.pdbx_strand_id
1 'polypeptide(L)'
;MRLSYVRFLSGGRSNGSDNRYNKEKMDPFNYEDFIPIFIDMYREMPYLWQVNHPFYNNKPKRKTALDQLLEFVKPVIPTSPI
;
A
#
# COMPACT_ATOMS: atom_id res chain seq x y z
N MET A 1 -52.02 -26.64 40.67
CA MET A 1 -52.12 -25.18 40.43
C MET A 1 -51.08 -24.44 41.27
N ARG A 2 -50.02 -23.93 40.65
CA ARG A 2 -49.61 -22.51 40.74
C ARG A 2 -48.54 -22.27 39.68
N LEU A 3 -48.88 -21.39 38.74
CA LEU A 3 -48.01 -20.90 37.68
C LEU A 3 -46.94 -20.00 38.30
N SER A 4 -45.67 -20.38 38.20
CA SER A 4 -44.56 -19.47 38.46
C SER A 4 -44.27 -18.72 37.17
N TYR A 5 -44.90 -17.56 37.06
CA TYR A 5 -44.74 -16.60 35.98
C TYR A 5 -43.31 -16.06 35.99
N VAL A 6 -42.60 -16.33 34.89
CA VAL A 6 -41.46 -15.64 34.30
C VAL A 6 -40.98 -14.35 35.00
N ARG A 7 -39.68 -14.30 35.32
CA ARG A 7 -38.89 -13.06 35.20
C ARG A 7 -37.66 -13.36 34.33
N PHE A 8 -37.79 -13.09 33.04
CA PHE A 8 -36.63 -12.98 32.16
C PHE A 8 -35.73 -11.87 32.73
N LEU A 9 -34.53 -12.24 33.15
CA LEU A 9 -33.50 -11.27 33.51
C LEU A 9 -33.14 -10.49 32.24
N SER A 10 -33.65 -9.26 32.18
CA SER A 10 -33.09 -8.22 31.33
C SER A 10 -31.64 -7.96 31.77
N GLY A 11 -30.71 -8.21 30.85
CA GLY A 11 -29.28 -8.05 31.05
C GLY A 11 -28.57 -8.92 30.02
N GLY A 12 -28.40 -8.50 28.77
CA GLY A 12 -27.87 -7.21 28.38
C GLY A 12 -26.42 -7.41 27.96
N ARG A 13 -26.09 -6.84 26.80
CA ARG A 13 -24.77 -6.79 26.14
C ARG A 13 -24.42 -8.03 25.33
N SER A 14 -24.97 -8.02 24.10
CA SER A 14 -24.24 -8.49 22.93
C SER A 14 -22.80 -7.96 23.02
N ASN A 15 -21.83 -8.86 23.07
CA ASN A 15 -20.43 -8.51 22.89
C ASN A 15 -20.28 -8.10 21.43
N GLY A 16 -20.42 -6.78 21.20
CA GLY A 16 -20.04 -6.18 19.94
C GLY A 16 -18.65 -6.68 19.58
N SER A 17 -18.57 -7.35 18.44
CA SER A 17 -17.32 -7.69 17.77
C SER A 17 -16.51 -6.40 17.66
N ASP A 18 -15.55 -6.26 18.54
CA ASP A 18 -14.64 -5.15 18.55
C ASP A 18 -13.74 -5.32 17.33
N ASN A 19 -14.16 -4.78 16.19
CA ASN A 19 -13.40 -4.74 14.94
C ASN A 19 -12.21 -3.77 15.07
N ARG A 20 -11.49 -3.81 16.21
CA ARG A 20 -10.31 -3.01 16.56
C ARG A 20 -9.04 -3.43 15.79
N TYR A 21 -9.21 -3.97 14.58
CA TYR A 21 -8.12 -4.30 13.65
C TYR A 21 -8.21 -3.58 12.31
N ASN A 22 -9.01 -2.52 12.17
CA ASN A 22 -8.71 -1.51 11.15
C ASN A 22 -7.64 -0.55 11.69
N LYS A 23 -6.47 -1.10 12.03
CA LYS A 23 -5.25 -0.29 12.04
C LYS A 23 -4.96 -0.08 10.57
N GLU A 24 -5.39 1.07 10.08
CA GLU A 24 -5.12 1.67 8.77
C GLU A 24 -3.74 1.24 8.26
N LYS A 25 -3.66 0.07 7.63
CA LYS A 25 -2.59 -0.26 6.72
C LYS A 25 -3.00 0.46 5.45
N MET A 26 -2.83 1.78 5.43
CA MET A 26 -2.67 2.47 4.15
C MET A 26 -1.47 1.79 3.52
N ASP A 27 -1.75 0.88 2.58
CA ASP A 27 -0.71 0.29 1.78
C ASP A 27 -0.04 1.49 1.07
N PRO A 28 1.28 1.68 1.26
CA PRO A 28 1.98 2.85 0.73
C PRO A 28 1.84 2.94 -0.80
N PHE A 29 1.51 1.84 -1.47
CA PHE A 29 1.27 1.75 -2.91
C PHE A 29 -0.23 1.81 -3.29
N ASN A 30 -1.16 1.79 -2.32
CA ASN A 30 -2.61 2.04 -2.54
C ASN A 30 -2.94 3.53 -2.62
N TYR A 31 -1.95 4.41 -2.72
CA TYR A 31 -2.22 5.73 -3.27
C TYR A 31 -2.67 5.52 -4.71
N GLU A 32 -3.98 5.65 -4.94
CA GLU A 32 -4.64 5.51 -6.26
C GLU A 32 -3.90 6.30 -7.36
N ASP A 33 -3.21 7.38 -6.98
CA ASP A 33 -2.44 8.23 -7.89
C ASP A 33 -0.95 7.83 -8.03
N PHE A 34 -0.37 7.06 -7.11
CA PHE A 34 1.07 6.75 -7.13
C PHE A 34 1.46 5.80 -8.24
N ILE A 35 0.74 4.68 -8.37
CA ILE A 35 1.06 3.63 -9.35
C ILE A 35 0.96 4.15 -10.80
N PRO A 36 -0.10 4.90 -11.19
CA PRO A 36 -0.16 5.52 -12.51
C PRO A 36 1.03 6.45 -12.78
N ILE A 37 1.36 7.36 -11.85
CA ILE A 37 2.47 8.31 -12.00
C ILE A 37 3.81 7.57 -12.12
N PHE A 38 4.04 6.55 -11.29
CA PHE A 38 5.26 5.76 -11.33
C PHE A 38 5.42 5.02 -12.67
N ILE A 39 4.34 4.43 -13.18
CA ILE A 39 4.33 3.75 -14.47
C ILE A 39 4.62 4.73 -15.61
N ASP A 40 4.01 5.92 -15.60
CA ASP A 40 4.25 6.95 -16.62
C ASP A 40 5.72 7.40 -16.63
N MET A 41 6.29 7.70 -15.47
CA MET A 41 7.71 8.06 -15.34
C MET A 41 8.65 6.94 -15.82
N TYR A 42 8.35 5.67 -15.49
CA TYR A 42 9.14 4.53 -15.96
C TYR A 42 9.03 4.36 -17.48
N ARG A 43 7.85 4.60 -18.05
CA ARG A 43 7.58 4.47 -19.49
C ARG A 43 8.32 5.53 -20.30
N GLU A 44 8.47 6.74 -19.76
CA GLU A 44 9.26 7.83 -20.35
C GLU A 44 10.77 7.54 -20.45
N MET A 45 11.25 6.48 -19.79
CA MET A 45 12.66 6.07 -19.80
C MET A 45 12.85 4.80 -20.65
N PRO A 46 12.81 4.87 -21.99
CA PRO A 46 12.91 3.72 -22.88
C PRO A 46 14.20 2.94 -22.69
N TYR A 47 15.29 3.58 -22.26
CA TYR A 47 16.56 2.91 -22.00
C TYR A 47 16.56 1.99 -20.77
N LEU A 48 15.47 1.94 -19.98
CA LEU A 48 15.28 0.98 -18.89
C LEU A 48 14.58 -0.31 -19.35
N TRP A 49 13.68 -0.25 -20.34
CA TRP A 49 12.83 -1.37 -20.75
C TRP A 49 12.95 -1.77 -22.23
N GLN A 50 13.40 -0.86 -23.10
CA GLN A 50 13.66 -1.16 -24.52
C GLN A 50 15.05 -1.74 -24.71
N VAL A 51 15.09 -3.06 -24.91
CA VAL A 51 16.34 -3.81 -25.17
C VAL A 51 17.03 -3.35 -26.46
N ASN A 52 16.26 -2.92 -27.46
CA ASN A 52 16.77 -2.44 -28.75
C ASN A 52 17.33 -1.00 -28.70
N HIS A 53 17.26 -0.32 -27.55
CA HIS A 53 17.72 1.06 -27.44
C HIS A 53 19.25 1.11 -27.32
N PRO A 54 19.96 1.99 -28.06
CA PRO A 54 21.43 2.04 -28.05
C PRO A 54 22.03 2.35 -26.68
N PHE A 55 21.26 3.03 -25.82
CA PHE A 55 21.67 3.34 -24.45
C PHE A 55 21.21 2.32 -23.40
N TYR A 56 20.56 1.22 -23.78
CA TYR A 56 20.12 0.17 -22.85
C TYR A 56 21.29 -0.49 -22.10
N ASN A 57 22.40 -0.73 -22.81
CA ASN A 57 23.62 -1.31 -22.22
C ASN A 57 24.47 -0.28 -21.45
N ASN A 58 24.08 1.00 -21.45
CA ASN A 58 24.82 2.05 -20.77
C ASN A 58 24.52 2.01 -19.26
N LYS A 59 25.35 1.26 -18.53
CA LYS A 59 25.25 1.07 -17.07
C LYS A 59 25.12 2.37 -16.28
N PRO A 60 25.96 3.42 -16.47
CA PRO A 60 25.83 4.63 -15.67
C PRO A 60 24.52 5.38 -15.95
N LYS A 61 24.08 5.48 -17.20
CA LYS A 61 22.77 6.10 -17.51
C LYS A 61 21.61 5.34 -16.87
N ARG A 62 21.65 4.00 -16.93
CA ARG A 62 20.62 3.16 -16.31
C ARG A 62 20.56 3.34 -14.80
N LYS A 63 21.74 3.44 -14.17
CA LYS A 63 21.85 3.68 -12.73
C LYS A 63 21.26 5.04 -12.35
N THR A 64 21.63 6.11 -13.04
CA THR A 64 21.11 7.47 -12.76
C THR A 64 19.59 7.53 -12.83
N ALA A 65 18.99 6.91 -13.85
CA ALA A 65 17.54 6.91 -14.01
C ALA A 65 16.80 6.09 -12.96
N LEU A 66 17.37 4.95 -12.55
CA LEU A 66 16.85 4.18 -11.42
C LEU A 66 17.00 4.95 -10.11
N ASP A 67 18.10 5.68 -9.91
CA ASP A 67 18.30 6.54 -8.74
C ASP A 67 17.24 7.66 -8.69
N GLN A 68 16.87 8.25 -9.83
CA GLN A 68 15.77 9.24 -9.92
C GLN A 68 14.40 8.62 -9.57
N LEU A 69 14.08 7.44 -10.09
CA LEU A 69 12.85 6.72 -9.73
C LEU A 69 12.84 6.36 -8.23
N LEU A 70 14.00 5.98 -7.68
CA LEU A 70 14.15 5.67 -6.26
C LEU A 70 13.89 6.89 -5.39
N GLU A 71 14.38 8.08 -5.77
CA GLU A 71 14.08 9.33 -5.06
C GLU A 71 12.58 9.65 -5.00
N PHE A 72 11.85 9.34 -6.07
CA PHE A 72 10.39 9.50 -6.10
C PHE A 72 9.67 8.51 -5.17
N VAL A 73 10.18 7.28 -5.03
CA VAL A 73 9.57 6.21 -4.22
C VAL A 73 9.94 6.32 -2.73
N LYS A 74 11.12 6.87 -2.40
CA LYS A 74 11.61 7.07 -1.02
C LYS A 74 10.60 7.71 -0.03
N PRO A 75 9.84 8.77 -0.38
CA PRO A 75 8.88 9.36 0.55
C PRO A 75 7.60 8.51 0.71
N VAL A 76 7.27 7.66 -0.27
CA VAL A 76 6.04 6.85 -0.30
C VAL A 76 6.21 5.57 0.50
N ILE A 77 7.40 4.97 0.46
CA ILE A 77 7.76 3.86 1.32
C ILE A 77 8.45 4.47 2.54
N PRO A 78 7.82 4.54 3.72
CA PRO A 78 8.54 4.82 4.96
C PRO A 78 9.53 3.67 5.17
N THR A 79 10.71 3.81 4.57
CA THR A 79 11.75 2.82 4.64
C THR A 79 12.20 2.81 6.09
N SER A 80 11.82 1.76 6.81
CA SER A 80 12.35 1.43 8.11
C SER A 80 13.86 1.70 8.10
N PRO A 81 14.40 2.48 9.04
CA PRO A 81 15.84 2.73 9.11
C PRO A 81 16.60 1.40 9.07
N ILE A 82 17.68 1.38 8.28
CA ILE A 82 18.65 0.29 8.15
C ILE A 82 19.45 0.17 9.44
#